data_AF-A0A7C7QZ52-F1
#
_entry.id   AF-A0A7C7QZ52-F1
#
_cell.length_a   1.000
_cell.length_b   1.000
_cell.length_c   1.000
_cell.angle_alpha   90.00
_cell.angle_beta   90.00
_cell.angle_gamma   90.00
#
_symmetry.space_group_name_H-M   'P 1'
#
loop_
_entity.id
_entity.type
_entity.pdbx_description
1 polymer ?
#
loop_
_entity_poly.entity_id
_entity_poly.type
_entity_poly.pdbx_seq_one_letter_code
_entity_poly.pdbx_strand_id
1 'polypeptide(L)'
;MNSSRHNTRDVFPPTGSEITAKSWQTEAPMRMLMNNLHPDVAENPHELVVYGGIGRAARTWEDFDAIVAALKDLEDTQTLLVQSGKPVGVFNTHKDAPRVLIANSNLVPHWATWDHFNELDKKGLAMYGQMTAGSWIYIGTQGIVQGTYETFMEAGRQHYGGNLKGRWILTAGLGGMGGAQPLAAVMAGACCLAVECDETRADFRLRTGYVD
;
A
#
# COMPACT_ATOMS: atom_id res chain seq x y z
N MET A 1 8.17 9.33 24.96
CA MET A 1 8.42 8.02 24.31
C MET A 1 8.68 8.30 22.85
N ASN A 2 9.90 8.08 22.36
CA ASN A 2 10.19 8.22 20.94
C ASN A 2 9.40 7.12 20.22
N SER A 3 8.39 7.48 19.45
CA SER A 3 7.58 6.50 18.72
C SER A 3 8.46 5.86 17.65
N SER A 4 8.82 4.58 17.79
CA SER A 4 9.63 3.85 16.79
C SER A 4 8.99 3.78 15.39
N ARG A 5 7.74 4.25 15.27
CA ARG A 5 6.96 4.31 14.04
C ARG A 5 6.94 5.69 13.40
N HIS A 6 7.36 6.75 14.10
CA HIS A 6 7.36 8.10 13.55
C HIS A 6 8.77 8.52 13.16
N ASN A 7 8.93 9.00 11.92
CA ASN A 7 10.17 9.56 11.39
C ASN A 7 9.82 10.56 10.28
N THR A 8 10.51 11.69 10.22
CA THR A 8 10.27 12.74 9.22
C THR A 8 11.06 12.52 7.92
N ARG A 9 11.69 11.36 7.76
CA ARG A 9 12.40 10.95 6.53
C ARG A 9 11.42 10.74 5.38
N ASP A 10 11.66 11.44 4.28
CA ASP A 10 11.08 11.08 2.98
C ASP A 10 11.86 9.92 2.36
N VAL A 11 11.13 8.97 1.79
CA VAL A 11 11.69 7.75 1.19
C VAL A 11 11.48 7.80 -0.32
N PHE A 12 12.57 7.61 -1.06
CA PHE A 12 12.54 7.54 -2.52
C PHE A 12 13.20 6.24 -2.98
N PRO A 13 12.59 5.50 -3.91
CA PRO A 13 13.24 4.34 -4.51
C PRO A 13 14.41 4.79 -5.41
N PRO A 14 15.53 4.04 -5.44
CA PRO A 14 16.55 4.21 -6.48
C PRO A 14 15.94 4.15 -7.89
N THR A 15 16.44 4.98 -8.79
CA THR A 15 16.00 5.04 -10.20
C THR A 15 17.17 4.75 -11.14
N GLY A 16 16.87 4.54 -12.43
CA GLY A 16 17.88 4.18 -13.42
C GLY A 16 18.30 2.71 -13.38
N SER A 17 19.35 2.39 -14.13
CA SER A 17 19.83 1.01 -14.38
C SER A 17 20.89 0.51 -13.41
N GLU A 18 21.43 1.37 -12.55
CA GLU A 18 22.39 0.95 -11.51
C GLU A 18 21.64 0.27 -10.37
N ILE A 19 22.21 -0.79 -9.79
CA ILE A 19 21.60 -1.56 -8.69
C ILE A 19 22.44 -1.40 -7.42
N THR A 20 21.77 -1.41 -6.27
CA THR A 20 22.41 -1.34 -4.95
C THR A 20 22.42 -2.70 -4.24
N ALA A 21 21.48 -3.58 -4.58
CA ALA A 21 21.49 -4.98 -4.17
C ALA A 21 22.31 -5.85 -5.13
N LYS A 22 22.56 -7.10 -4.76
CA LYS A 22 23.37 -8.06 -5.54
C LYS A 22 22.74 -8.50 -6.87
N SER A 23 21.42 -8.33 -7.04
CA SER A 23 20.72 -8.72 -8.26
C SER A 23 19.45 -7.88 -8.47
N TRP A 24 18.91 -7.88 -9.69
CA TRP A 24 17.60 -7.26 -9.96
C TRP A 24 16.45 -7.92 -9.17
N GLN A 25 16.56 -9.20 -8.83
CA GLN A 25 15.52 -9.91 -8.07
C GLN A 25 15.47 -9.48 -6.59
N THR A 26 16.55 -8.91 -6.07
CA THR A 26 16.63 -8.38 -4.70
C THR A 26 16.54 -6.84 -4.66
N GLU A 27 16.98 -6.17 -5.72
CA GLU A 27 16.78 -4.74 -5.94
C GLU A 27 15.30 -4.40 -6.13
N ALA A 28 14.56 -5.19 -6.92
CA ALA A 28 13.15 -4.95 -7.20
C ALA A 28 12.27 -4.85 -5.93
N PRO A 29 12.23 -5.84 -5.02
CA PRO A 29 11.44 -5.72 -3.80
C PRO A 29 11.89 -4.55 -2.91
N MET A 30 13.18 -4.19 -2.91
CA MET A 30 13.67 -3.02 -2.17
C MET A 30 13.12 -1.71 -2.75
N ARG A 31 13.20 -1.52 -4.08
CA ARG A 31 12.61 -0.37 -4.76
C ARG A 31 11.11 -0.30 -4.53
N MET A 32 10.41 -1.43 -4.61
CA MET A 32 8.98 -1.45 -4.41
C MET A 32 8.56 -1.17 -2.96
N LEU A 33 9.33 -1.64 -1.98
CA LEU A 33 9.17 -1.25 -0.57
C LEU A 33 9.30 0.26 -0.39
N MET A 34 10.32 0.86 -1.00
CA MET A 34 10.56 2.31 -0.95
C MET A 34 9.46 3.09 -1.71
N ASN A 35 9.01 2.60 -2.86
CA ASN A 35 7.90 3.18 -3.61
C ASN A 35 6.60 3.22 -2.80
N ASN A 36 6.31 2.16 -2.04
CA ASN A 36 5.17 2.12 -1.12
C ASN A 36 5.20 3.24 -0.07
N LEU A 37 6.35 3.87 0.19
CA LEU A 37 6.52 4.97 1.14
C LEU A 37 6.87 6.30 0.46
N HIS A 38 6.79 6.37 -0.87
CA HIS A 38 7.02 7.62 -1.59
C HIS A 38 5.96 8.66 -1.19
N PRO A 39 6.32 9.94 -0.95
CA PRO A 39 5.37 10.99 -0.53
C PRO A 39 4.19 11.21 -1.48
N ASP A 40 4.38 11.00 -2.79
CA ASP A 40 3.30 11.08 -3.78
C ASP A 40 2.48 9.78 -3.93
N VAL A 41 2.84 8.72 -3.21
CA VAL A 41 2.18 7.41 -3.29
C VAL A 41 1.43 7.09 -2.00
N ALA A 42 2.11 7.17 -0.86
CA ALA A 42 1.57 6.78 0.44
C ALA A 42 0.66 7.86 1.05
N GLU A 43 -0.34 7.43 1.82
CA GLU A 43 -1.24 8.34 2.54
C GLU A 43 -0.58 9.01 3.76
N ASN A 44 0.32 8.32 4.47
CA ASN A 44 1.08 8.88 5.59
C ASN A 44 2.43 8.13 5.76
N PRO A 45 3.41 8.39 4.89
CA PRO A 45 4.66 7.62 4.82
C PRO A 45 5.54 7.76 6.07
N HIS A 46 5.47 8.89 6.77
CA HIS A 46 6.25 9.16 8.00
C HIS A 46 5.86 8.24 9.17
N GLU A 47 4.66 7.64 9.09
CA GLU A 47 4.19 6.58 10.00
C GLU A 47 4.19 5.18 9.36
N LEU A 48 4.90 5.03 8.24
CA LEU A 48 4.96 3.83 7.39
C LEU A 48 3.61 3.43 6.77
N VAL A 49 2.58 4.28 6.88
CA VAL A 49 1.21 4.00 6.43
C VAL A 49 1.09 4.30 4.94
N VAL A 50 0.72 3.27 4.19
CA VAL A 50 0.55 3.32 2.74
C VAL A 50 -0.90 3.70 2.40
N TYR A 51 -1.89 2.94 2.87
CA TYR A 51 -3.32 3.21 2.66
C TYR A 51 -4.22 2.38 3.58
N GLY A 52 -5.54 2.63 3.53
CA GLY A 52 -6.55 1.75 4.13
C GLY A 52 -6.55 1.79 5.66
N GLY A 53 -6.53 2.99 6.25
CA GLY A 53 -6.39 3.17 7.68
C GLY A 53 -4.93 3.02 8.10
N ILE A 54 -4.58 1.92 8.77
CA ILE A 54 -3.24 1.66 9.32
C ILE A 54 -2.43 0.62 8.52
N GLY A 55 -2.74 0.46 7.23
CA GLY A 55 -2.02 -0.45 6.35
C GLY A 55 -0.59 0.03 6.12
N ARG A 56 0.41 -0.70 6.62
CA ARG A 56 1.83 -0.28 6.64
C ARG A 56 2.73 -1.13 5.75
N ALA A 57 3.86 -0.53 5.33
CA ALA A 57 4.89 -1.20 4.53
C ALA A 57 5.89 -2.02 5.38
N ALA A 58 6.18 -1.55 6.60
CA ALA A 58 7.02 -2.21 7.59
C ALA A 58 6.47 -1.94 9.00
N ARG A 59 6.87 -2.74 9.99
CA ARG A 59 6.30 -2.68 11.35
C ARG A 59 6.77 -1.46 12.12
N THR A 60 8.07 -1.17 12.05
CA THR A 60 8.73 0.00 12.65
C THR A 60 9.79 0.52 11.68
N TRP A 61 10.35 1.69 11.96
CA TRP A 61 11.45 2.22 11.14
C TRP A 61 12.72 1.38 11.24
N GLU A 62 13.00 0.80 12.42
CA GLU A 62 14.09 -0.16 12.60
C GLU A 62 13.87 -1.40 11.71
N ASP A 63 12.65 -1.93 11.67
CA ASP A 63 12.32 -3.06 10.81
C ASP A 63 12.45 -2.70 9.32
N PHE A 64 12.05 -1.49 8.93
CA PHE A 64 12.25 -0.98 7.56
C PHE A 64 13.74 -0.95 7.19
N ASP A 65 14.57 -0.33 8.03
CA ASP A 65 16.01 -0.21 7.78
C ASP A 65 16.67 -1.60 7.73
N ALA A 66 16.24 -2.53 8.60
CA ALA A 66 16.70 -3.91 8.60
C ALA A 66 16.27 -4.68 7.34
N ILE A 67 15.05 -4.46 6.82
CA ILE A 67 14.60 -5.06 5.55
C ILE A 67 15.45 -4.55 4.39
N VAL A 68 15.68 -3.23 4.32
CA VAL A 68 16.51 -2.63 3.27
C VAL A 68 17.93 -3.18 3.31
N ALA A 69 18.54 -3.27 4.50
CA ALA A 69 19.87 -3.86 4.66
C ALA A 69 19.90 -5.33 4.24
N ALA A 70 18.92 -6.13 4.69
CA ALA A 70 18.83 -7.54 4.34
C ALA A 70 18.68 -7.75 2.83
N LEU A 71 17.86 -6.95 2.14
CA LEU A 71 17.67 -7.05 0.68
C LEU A 71 18.93 -6.69 -0.12
N LYS A 72 19.74 -5.75 0.36
CA LYS A 72 21.01 -5.40 -0.28
C LYS A 72 22.02 -6.55 -0.22
N ASP A 73 22.04 -7.26 0.90
CA ASP A 73 23.00 -8.35 1.15
C ASP A 73 22.50 -9.73 0.72
N LEU A 74 21.22 -9.88 0.36
CA LEU A 74 20.60 -11.18 0.04
C LEU A 74 21.19 -11.81 -1.23
N GLU A 75 21.63 -13.06 -1.13
CA GLU A 75 22.11 -13.85 -2.28
C GLU A 75 20.96 -14.40 -3.13
N ASP A 76 21.25 -14.77 -4.37
CA ASP A 76 20.27 -15.35 -5.31
C ASP A 76 19.78 -16.75 -4.89
N THR A 77 20.51 -17.46 -4.03
CA THR A 77 20.09 -18.74 -3.43
C THR A 77 19.50 -18.58 -2.04
N GLN A 78 19.13 -17.37 -1.63
CA GLN A 78 18.56 -17.09 -0.31
C GLN A 78 17.15 -16.53 -0.41
N THR A 79 16.39 -16.71 0.67
CA THR A 79 15.04 -16.18 0.84
C THR A 79 14.91 -15.49 2.19
N LEU A 80 14.52 -14.21 2.17
CA LEU A 80 14.16 -13.42 3.35
C LEU A 80 12.72 -13.75 3.79
N LEU A 81 12.53 -13.99 5.08
CA LEU A 81 11.21 -14.11 5.70
C LEU A 81 10.83 -12.80 6.39
N VAL A 82 9.67 -12.26 6.01
CA VAL A 82 9.06 -11.08 6.65
C VAL A 82 7.77 -11.48 7.35
N GLN A 83 7.75 -11.34 8.67
CA GLN A 83 6.59 -11.65 9.50
C GLN A 83 5.99 -10.36 10.02
N SER A 84 4.75 -10.05 9.64
CA SER A 84 4.04 -8.80 10.00
C SER A 84 4.97 -7.58 9.94
N GLY A 85 5.60 -7.36 8.78
CA GLY A 85 6.49 -6.23 8.52
C GLY A 85 7.84 -6.22 9.23
N LYS A 86 8.28 -7.34 9.83
CA LYS A 86 9.58 -7.51 10.47
C LYS A 86 10.43 -8.55 9.73
N PRO A 87 11.71 -8.29 9.42
CA PRO A 87 12.60 -9.30 8.84
C PRO A 87 13.04 -10.27 9.95
N VAL A 88 12.61 -11.54 9.87
CA VAL A 88 12.81 -12.51 10.97
C VAL A 88 13.86 -13.57 10.68
N GLY A 89 14.30 -13.72 9.44
CA GLY A 89 15.36 -14.66 9.10
C GLY A 89 15.61 -14.76 7.60
N VAL A 90 16.80 -15.25 7.25
CA VAL A 90 17.22 -15.57 5.89
C VAL A 90 17.60 -17.03 5.85
N PHE A 91 17.10 -17.77 4.88
CA PHE A 91 17.36 -19.20 4.71
C PHE A 91 17.87 -19.49 3.30
N ASN A 92 18.74 -20.48 3.19
CA ASN A 92 19.15 -21.00 1.89
C ASN A 92 17.99 -21.73 1.23
N THR A 93 17.73 -21.39 -0.02
CA THR A 93 16.74 -22.01 -0.89
C THR A 93 17.42 -22.37 -2.22
N HIS A 94 17.01 -21.76 -3.33
CA HIS A 94 17.61 -21.93 -4.65
C HIS A 94 17.24 -20.74 -5.55
N LYS A 95 17.96 -20.56 -6.65
CA LYS A 95 17.78 -19.41 -7.58
C LYS A 95 16.34 -19.21 -8.07
N ASP A 96 15.59 -20.29 -8.26
CA ASP A 96 14.21 -20.22 -8.79
C ASP A 96 13.15 -20.02 -7.68
N ALA A 97 13.54 -19.99 -6.40
CA ALA A 97 12.65 -19.69 -5.30
C ALA A 97 12.36 -18.17 -5.21
N PRO A 98 11.28 -17.76 -4.52
CA PRO A 98 11.07 -16.35 -4.18
C PRO A 98 12.21 -15.80 -3.31
N ARG A 99 12.68 -14.58 -3.59
CA ARG A 99 13.67 -13.89 -2.74
C ARG A 99 13.07 -13.43 -1.41
N VAL A 100 11.77 -13.19 -1.35
CA VAL A 100 11.08 -12.75 -0.14
C VAL A 100 9.78 -13.52 0.03
N LEU A 101 9.53 -14.03 1.23
CA LEU A 101 8.23 -14.58 1.64
C LEU A 101 7.65 -13.73 2.76
N ILE A 102 6.41 -13.31 2.60
CA ILE A 102 5.75 -12.34 3.48
C ILE A 102 4.48 -12.96 4.07
N ALA A 103 4.35 -12.91 5.39
CA ALA A 103 3.15 -13.30 6.11
C ALA A 103 2.77 -12.19 7.10
N ASN A 104 1.75 -11.40 6.77
CA ASN A 104 1.32 -10.25 7.57
C ASN A 104 -0.05 -10.50 8.21
N SER A 105 -0.21 -10.03 9.45
CA SER A 105 -1.50 -9.89 10.14
C SER A 105 -2.30 -11.18 10.37
N ASN A 106 -1.70 -12.34 10.11
CA ASN A 106 -2.34 -13.63 10.36
C ASN A 106 -2.52 -13.86 11.86
N LEU A 107 -3.75 -14.17 12.27
CA LEU A 107 -4.13 -14.54 13.62
C LEU A 107 -4.95 -15.83 13.55
N VAL A 108 -4.82 -16.69 14.56
CA VAL A 108 -5.68 -17.88 14.67
C VAL A 108 -7.14 -17.41 14.76
N PRO A 109 -8.11 -18.04 14.06
CA PRO A 109 -9.44 -17.44 13.86
C PRO A 109 -10.18 -16.99 15.12
N HIS A 110 -10.04 -17.72 16.23
CA HIS A 110 -10.64 -17.33 17.51
C HIS A 110 -10.14 -15.97 18.03
N TRP A 111 -8.91 -15.59 17.70
CA TRP A 111 -8.26 -14.34 18.08
C TRP A 111 -8.18 -13.31 16.95
N ALA A 112 -8.79 -13.57 15.80
CA ALA A 112 -8.77 -12.68 14.64
C ALA A 112 -9.72 -11.49 14.81
N THR A 113 -9.51 -10.70 15.87
CA THR A 113 -10.29 -9.50 16.22
C THR A 113 -9.40 -8.27 16.27
N TRP A 114 -10.01 -7.09 16.05
CA TRP A 114 -9.29 -5.83 16.16
C TRP A 114 -8.77 -5.56 17.57
N ASP A 115 -9.50 -5.94 18.61
CA ASP A 115 -9.05 -5.76 20.00
C ASP A 115 -7.76 -6.52 20.28
N HIS A 116 -7.69 -7.78 19.86
CA HIS A 116 -6.48 -8.58 20.04
C HIS A 116 -5.35 -8.12 19.12
N PHE A 117 -5.65 -7.74 17.87
CA PHE A 117 -4.68 -7.12 16.97
C PHE A 117 -4.06 -5.86 17.62
N ASN A 118 -4.88 -4.98 18.19
CA ASN A 118 -4.45 -3.74 18.83
C ASN A 118 -3.64 -4.00 20.11
N GLU A 119 -3.98 -5.04 20.87
CA GLU A 119 -3.19 -5.50 22.01
C GLU A 119 -1.77 -5.90 21.57
N LEU A 120 -1.66 -6.70 20.50
CA LEU A 120 -0.38 -7.10 19.92
C LEU A 120 0.38 -5.92 19.31
N ASP A 121 -0.31 -4.99 18.65
CA ASP A 121 0.28 -3.79 18.05
C ASP A 121 0.91 -2.88 19.11
N LYS A 122 0.24 -2.70 20.26
CA LYS A 122 0.78 -1.96 21.41
C LYS A 122 2.03 -2.64 22.02
N LYS A 123 2.14 -3.96 21.90
CA LYS A 123 3.31 -4.75 22.32
C LYS A 123 4.41 -4.79 21.24
N GLY A 124 4.22 -4.16 20.07
CA GLY A 124 5.18 -4.21 18.95
C GLY A 124 5.21 -5.55 18.21
N LEU A 125 4.15 -6.35 18.32
CA LEU A 125 4.06 -7.71 17.76
C LEU A 125 3.22 -7.78 16.49
N ALA A 126 2.55 -6.70 16.10
CA ALA A 126 1.66 -6.68 14.94
C ALA A 126 1.99 -5.55 13.97
N MET A 127 1.58 -5.77 12.72
CA MET A 127 1.48 -4.78 11.66
C MET A 127 0.26 -5.17 10.83
N TYR A 128 -0.53 -4.20 10.41
CA TYR A 128 -1.61 -4.43 9.46
C TYR A 128 -1.06 -4.29 8.04
N GLY A 129 -1.06 -5.38 7.29
CA GLY A 129 -0.47 -5.41 5.95
C GLY A 129 -1.40 -4.90 4.84
N GLN A 130 -2.70 -4.75 5.12
CA GLN A 130 -3.70 -4.57 4.07
C GLN A 130 -3.48 -5.68 3.00
N MET A 131 -3.64 -5.36 1.71
CA MET A 131 -3.32 -6.22 0.59
C MET A 131 -1.93 -5.86 0.07
N THR A 132 -1.78 -4.68 -0.53
CA THR A 132 -0.56 -4.27 -1.24
C THR A 132 0.38 -3.36 -0.44
N ALA A 133 -0.03 -2.93 0.75
CA ALA A 133 0.78 -2.09 1.63
C ALA A 133 1.97 -2.90 2.19
N GLY A 134 1.68 -4.01 2.86
CA GLY A 134 2.69 -4.88 3.48
C GLY A 134 3.35 -5.86 2.52
N SER A 135 2.92 -5.91 1.25
CA SER A 135 3.49 -6.77 0.20
C SER A 135 4.21 -6.00 -0.90
N TRP A 136 4.38 -4.68 -0.72
CA TRP A 136 5.25 -3.82 -1.54
C TRP A 136 4.89 -3.84 -3.04
N ILE A 137 3.64 -3.53 -3.35
CA ILE A 137 3.20 -3.42 -4.75
C ILE A 137 2.08 -2.39 -4.93
N TYR A 138 2.01 -1.41 -4.03
CA TYR A 138 1.05 -0.33 -4.13
C TYR A 138 1.57 0.74 -5.10
N ILE A 139 0.71 1.19 -6.00
CA ILE A 139 1.03 2.12 -7.09
C ILE A 139 0.16 3.38 -7.01
N GLY A 140 -0.21 3.77 -5.78
CA GLY A 140 -1.14 4.87 -5.55
C GLY A 140 -2.56 4.52 -5.99
N THR A 141 -3.36 5.57 -6.14
CA THR A 141 -4.79 5.48 -6.48
C THR A 141 -5.06 4.75 -7.81
N GLN A 142 -4.08 4.71 -8.72
CA GLN A 142 -4.19 4.00 -10.00
C GLN A 142 -4.48 2.50 -9.80
N GLY A 143 -3.99 1.90 -8.71
CA GLY A 143 -4.14 0.46 -8.47
C GLY A 143 -5.59 -0.02 -8.44
N ILE A 144 -6.56 0.87 -8.14
CA ILE A 144 -7.98 0.51 -8.05
C ILE A 144 -8.87 1.22 -9.07
N VAL A 145 -8.36 2.24 -9.77
CA VAL A 145 -9.20 3.07 -10.67
C VAL A 145 -9.91 2.24 -11.74
N GLN A 146 -9.24 1.26 -12.33
CA GLN A 146 -9.85 0.38 -13.33
C GLN A 146 -10.97 -0.46 -12.70
N GLY A 147 -10.75 -1.05 -11.53
CA GLY A 147 -11.77 -1.85 -10.85
C GLY A 147 -13.01 -1.04 -10.48
N THR A 148 -12.80 0.20 -10.00
CA THR A 148 -13.90 1.14 -9.71
C THR A 148 -14.64 1.55 -10.97
N TYR A 149 -13.91 1.83 -12.07
CA TYR A 149 -14.49 2.15 -13.37
C TYR A 149 -15.35 0.99 -13.90
N GLU A 150 -14.84 -0.24 -13.89
CA GLU A 150 -15.59 -1.41 -14.35
C GLU A 150 -16.85 -1.64 -13.50
N THR A 151 -16.77 -1.38 -12.19
CA THR A 151 -17.93 -1.46 -11.30
C THR A 151 -19.00 -0.46 -11.71
N PHE A 152 -18.63 0.80 -11.94
CA PHE A 152 -19.59 1.83 -12.37
C PHE A 152 -20.13 1.57 -13.77
N MET A 153 -19.28 1.16 -14.71
CA MET A 153 -19.72 0.79 -16.06
C MET A 153 -20.70 -0.37 -16.03
N GLU A 154 -20.44 -1.39 -15.23
CA GLU A 154 -21.34 -2.55 -15.13
C GLU A 154 -22.66 -2.19 -14.44
N ALA A 155 -22.63 -1.39 -13.37
CA ALA A 155 -23.85 -0.83 -12.79
C ALA A 155 -24.63 0.01 -13.82
N GLY A 156 -23.91 0.78 -14.65
CA GLY A 156 -24.48 1.52 -15.78
C GLY A 156 -25.15 0.61 -16.82
N ARG A 157 -24.53 -0.51 -17.19
CA ARG A 157 -25.10 -1.51 -18.11
C ARG A 157 -26.39 -2.11 -17.55
N GLN A 158 -26.37 -2.53 -16.29
CA GLN A 158 -27.51 -3.21 -15.66
C GLN A 158 -28.69 -2.28 -15.38
N HIS A 159 -28.46 -1.03 -15.00
CA HIS A 159 -29.53 -0.13 -14.54
C HIS A 159 -29.89 0.98 -15.54
N TYR A 160 -29.00 1.30 -16.48
CA TYR A 160 -29.11 2.49 -17.32
C TYR A 160 -28.75 2.25 -18.79
N GLY A 161 -28.77 0.99 -19.24
CA GLY A 161 -28.49 0.63 -20.63
C GLY A 161 -27.06 0.95 -21.08
N GLY A 162 -26.12 1.06 -20.14
CA GLY A 162 -24.69 1.29 -20.39
C GLY A 162 -24.30 2.76 -20.56
N ASN A 163 -25.23 3.71 -20.43
CA ASN A 163 -24.96 5.13 -20.58
C ASN A 163 -25.23 5.91 -19.28
N LEU A 164 -24.15 6.39 -18.66
CA LEU A 164 -24.22 7.19 -17.44
C LEU A 164 -24.22 8.71 -17.68
N LYS A 165 -24.20 9.17 -18.94
CA LYS A 165 -24.24 10.60 -19.26
C LYS A 165 -25.50 11.25 -18.69
N GLY A 166 -25.31 12.39 -18.00
CA GLY A 166 -26.40 13.11 -17.33
C GLY A 166 -26.83 12.51 -16.00
N ARG A 167 -26.08 11.51 -15.48
CA ARG A 167 -26.25 10.93 -14.16
C ARG A 167 -25.12 11.37 -13.24
N TRP A 168 -25.31 11.14 -11.95
CA TRP A 168 -24.30 11.41 -10.94
C TRP A 168 -24.24 10.26 -9.93
N ILE A 169 -23.06 10.07 -9.37
CA ILE A 169 -22.78 9.10 -8.31
C ILE A 169 -22.56 9.86 -7.01
N LEU A 170 -23.25 9.44 -5.95
CA LEU A 170 -23.00 9.89 -4.59
C LEU A 170 -22.16 8.85 -3.86
N THR A 171 -21.04 9.26 -3.28
CA THR A 171 -20.18 8.40 -2.47
C THR A 171 -19.45 9.19 -1.37
N ALA A 172 -18.59 8.52 -0.60
CA ALA A 172 -17.74 9.15 0.41
C ALA A 172 -16.33 8.51 0.45
N GLY A 173 -15.38 9.27 1.01
CA GLY A 173 -14.00 8.85 1.25
C GLY A 173 -13.07 9.07 0.05
N LEU A 174 -12.08 9.96 0.23
CA LEU A 174 -11.04 10.34 -0.73
C LEU A 174 -9.62 9.92 -0.27
N GLY A 175 -9.52 8.90 0.59
CA GLY A 175 -8.24 8.25 0.93
C GLY A 175 -7.62 7.50 -0.26
N GLY A 176 -6.49 6.81 -0.05
CA GLY A 176 -5.66 6.27 -1.15
C GLY A 176 -6.39 5.47 -2.23
N MET A 177 -7.36 4.66 -1.81
CA MET A 177 -8.22 3.86 -2.71
C MET A 177 -9.52 4.59 -3.07
N GLY A 178 -10.19 5.21 -2.09
CA GLY A 178 -11.46 5.91 -2.30
C GLY A 178 -11.35 7.13 -3.21
N GLY A 179 -10.17 7.74 -3.27
CA GLY A 179 -9.85 8.82 -4.20
C GLY A 179 -9.91 8.43 -5.67
N ALA A 180 -9.99 7.14 -6.01
CA ALA A 180 -10.17 6.70 -7.38
C ALA A 180 -11.60 6.91 -7.91
N GLN A 181 -12.57 7.08 -7.00
CA GLN A 181 -13.99 7.12 -7.33
C GLN A 181 -14.37 8.28 -8.26
N PRO A 182 -13.92 9.54 -8.05
CA PRO A 182 -14.33 10.64 -8.92
C PRO A 182 -13.81 10.47 -10.35
N LEU A 183 -12.52 10.17 -10.52
CA LEU A 183 -11.95 9.88 -11.84
C LEU A 183 -12.64 8.70 -12.54
N ALA A 184 -12.86 7.60 -11.81
CA ALA A 184 -13.57 6.44 -12.36
C ALA A 184 -15.00 6.76 -12.81
N ALA A 185 -15.72 7.59 -12.03
CA ALA A 185 -17.07 8.03 -12.37
C ALA A 185 -17.07 8.88 -13.65
N VAL A 186 -16.15 9.85 -13.77
CA VAL A 186 -16.02 10.71 -14.95
C VAL A 186 -15.64 9.89 -16.18
N MET A 187 -14.71 8.93 -16.05
CA MET A 187 -14.38 7.98 -17.12
C MET A 187 -15.58 7.15 -17.56
N ALA A 188 -16.45 6.76 -16.61
CA ALA A 188 -17.70 6.04 -16.89
C ALA A 188 -18.82 6.95 -17.45
N GLY A 189 -18.60 8.27 -17.52
CA GLY A 189 -19.52 9.26 -18.08
C GLY A 189 -20.49 9.88 -17.07
N ALA A 190 -20.31 9.65 -15.77
CA ALA A 190 -21.12 10.24 -14.70
C ALA A 190 -20.40 11.41 -14.01
N CYS A 191 -21.15 12.38 -13.48
CA CYS A 191 -20.61 13.28 -12.45
C CYS A 191 -20.45 12.53 -11.12
N CYS A 192 -19.61 13.03 -10.21
CA CYS A 192 -19.43 12.44 -8.89
C CYS A 192 -19.50 13.50 -7.80
N LEU A 193 -20.32 13.26 -6.76
CA LEU A 193 -20.25 13.96 -5.50
C LEU A 193 -19.64 13.02 -4.46
N ALA A 194 -18.39 13.25 -4.09
CA ALA A 194 -17.67 12.47 -3.09
C ALA A 194 -17.51 13.28 -1.80
N VAL A 195 -18.12 12.82 -0.71
CA VAL A 195 -18.01 13.46 0.61
C VAL A 195 -16.71 13.05 1.29
N GLU A 196 -15.91 14.00 1.72
CA GLU A 196 -14.68 13.79 2.49
C GLU A 196 -14.67 14.69 3.73
N CYS A 197 -14.24 14.13 4.87
CA CYS A 197 -14.17 14.85 6.14
C CYS A 197 -12.80 15.49 6.41
N ASP A 198 -11.75 15.05 5.74
CA ASP A 198 -10.37 15.52 5.88
C ASP A 198 -9.93 16.28 4.61
N GLU A 199 -9.84 17.61 4.73
CA GLU A 199 -9.42 18.51 3.66
C GLU A 199 -8.08 18.10 3.03
N THR A 200 -7.13 17.59 3.83
CA THR A 200 -5.82 17.17 3.34
C THR A 200 -5.89 15.99 2.36
N ARG A 201 -6.94 15.16 2.47
CA ARG A 201 -7.20 14.05 1.54
C ARG A 201 -7.80 14.55 0.24
N ALA A 202 -8.71 15.51 0.31
CA ALA A 202 -9.26 16.16 -0.88
C ALA A 202 -8.16 16.89 -1.67
N ASP A 203 -7.31 17.66 -0.98
CA ASP A 203 -6.16 18.36 -1.58
C ASP A 203 -5.17 17.41 -2.25
N PHE A 204 -4.93 16.23 -1.66
CA PHE A 204 -4.10 15.21 -2.30
C PHE A 204 -4.71 14.80 -3.65
N ARG A 205 -6.01 14.50 -3.69
CA ARG A 205 -6.66 14.09 -4.96
C ARG A 205 -6.72 15.20 -5.99
N LEU A 206 -6.88 16.45 -5.56
CA LEU A 206 -6.78 17.60 -6.45
C LEU A 206 -5.37 17.68 -7.06
N ARG A 207 -4.33 17.59 -6.22
CA ARG A 207 -2.93 17.60 -6.66
C ARG A 207 -2.60 16.48 -7.65
N THR A 208 -3.15 15.28 -7.45
CA THR A 208 -2.90 14.12 -8.32
C THR A 208 -3.86 14.00 -9.50
N GLY A 209 -4.80 14.95 -9.68
CA GLY A 209 -5.73 14.96 -10.80
C GLY A 209 -6.79 13.86 -10.76
N TYR A 210 -7.13 13.36 -9.57
CA TYR A 210 -8.18 12.34 -9.37
C TYR A 210 -9.56 12.93 -9.04
N VAL A 211 -9.62 14.22 -8.72
CA VAL A 211 -10.86 15.00 -8.52
C VAL A 211 -10.67 16.38 -9.17
N ASP A 212 -11.76 16.94 -9.70
CA ASP A 212 -11.83 18.27 -10.33
C ASP A 212 -12.10 19.39 -9.31
#